data_AF-A0AAV5VPU7-F1
#
_entry.id   AF-A0AAV5VPU7-F1
#
_cell.length_a   1.000
_cell.length_b   1.000
_cell.length_c   1.000
_cell.angle_alpha   90.00
_cell.angle_beta   90.00
_cell.angle_gamma   90.00
#
_symmetry.space_group_name_H-M   'P 1'
#
loop_
_entity.id
_entity.type
_entity.pdbx_description
1 polymer ?
#
loop_
_entity_poly.entity_id
_entity_poly.type
_entity_poly.pdbx_seq_one_letter_code
_entity_poly.pdbx_strand_id
1 'polypeptide(L)'
;TWQSNHLGPFLLTELLLPFVETAYGGRIVNVSSLGHTSSPALDLANIDSEEGFGTSMIAYCKSKLANVMHARELTRRLRDRGNTTVTVNSLHPGVIITEISRNMKVSILSRLVFLVDQLRMKTRKDGAQTTLYLALSKEVDGISGGYFSDCHRKEEAPLAMDDLACKQLYDYSLKAVGLA
;
A
#
# COMPACT_ATOMS: atom_id res chain seq x y z
N THR A 1 8.04 6.76 -9.04
CA THR A 1 7.05 5.82 -8.49
C THR A 1 7.39 5.39 -7.08
N TRP A 2 8.55 4.77 -6.84
CA TRP A 2 8.97 4.31 -5.51
C TRP A 2 8.99 5.43 -4.46
N GLN A 3 9.73 6.52 -4.73
CA GLN A 3 9.81 7.69 -3.85
C GLN A 3 8.43 8.30 -3.53
N SER A 4 7.59 8.51 -4.54
CA SER A 4 6.29 9.18 -4.36
C SER A 4 5.21 8.29 -3.73
N ASN A 5 5.19 6.99 -4.04
CA ASN A 5 4.12 6.09 -3.59
C ASN A 5 4.42 5.41 -2.26
N HIS A 6 5.70 5.22 -1.93
CA HIS A 6 6.15 4.51 -0.74
C HIS A 6 6.97 5.41 0.19
N LEU A 7 8.16 5.89 -0.21
CA LEU A 7 9.08 6.58 0.72
C LEU A 7 8.51 7.90 1.27
N GLY A 8 7.85 8.71 0.44
CA GLY A 8 7.20 9.96 0.89
C GLY A 8 6.09 9.70 1.92
N PRO A 9 5.09 8.86 1.61
CA PRO A 9 4.07 8.46 2.57
C PRO A 9 4.60 7.74 3.82
N PHE A 10 5.67 6.95 3.68
CA PHE A 10 6.37 6.32 4.78
C PHE A 10 6.94 7.38 5.73
N LEU A 11 7.74 8.31 5.22
CA LEU A 11 8.29 9.42 6.01
C LEU A 11 7.18 10.23 6.69
N LEU A 12 6.11 10.56 5.95
CA LEU A 12 4.96 11.28 6.51
C LEU A 12 4.32 10.51 7.66
N THR A 13 4.19 9.19 7.53
CA THR A 13 3.63 8.33 8.58
C THR A 13 4.52 8.34 9.81
N GLU A 14 5.83 8.15 9.66
CA GLU A 14 6.78 8.17 10.78
C GLU A 14 6.77 9.50 11.53
N LEU A 15 6.74 10.63 10.81
CA LEU A 15 6.69 11.97 11.41
C LEU A 15 5.36 12.25 12.12
N LEU A 16 4.24 11.71 11.62
CA LEU A 16 2.93 11.89 12.22
C LEU A 16 2.60 10.85 13.31
N LEU A 17 3.36 9.75 13.39
CA LEU A 17 3.07 8.64 14.29
C LEU A 17 2.92 9.08 15.76
N PRO A 18 3.79 9.94 16.33
CA PRO A 18 3.61 10.40 17.72
C PRO A 18 2.26 11.08 17.97
N PHE A 19 1.73 11.82 16.98
CA PHE A 19 0.42 12.46 17.09
C PHE A 19 -0.73 11.45 16.94
N VAL A 20 -0.59 10.50 15.99
CA VAL A 20 -1.56 9.43 15.78
C VAL A 20 -1.69 8.56 17.03
N GLU A 21 -0.59 8.28 17.74
CA GLU A 21 -0.59 7.51 18.98
C GLU A 21 -1.33 8.21 20.14
N THR A 22 -1.39 9.54 20.14
CA THR A 22 -2.16 10.32 21.13
C THR A 22 -3.64 10.46 20.78
N ALA A 23 -4.04 10.16 19.55
CA ALA A 23 -5.42 10.30 19.10
C ALA A 23 -6.29 9.11 19.58
N TYR A 24 -7.53 9.40 19.97
CA TYR A 24 -8.49 8.33 20.27
C TYR A 24 -8.85 7.57 18.99
N GLY A 25 -8.40 6.31 18.91
CA GLY A 25 -8.65 5.44 17.76
C GLY A 25 -7.88 5.85 16.50
N GLY A 26 -6.61 6.28 16.64
CA GLY A 26 -5.75 6.63 15.50
C GLY A 26 -5.69 5.52 14.43
N ARG A 27 -5.93 5.90 13.16
CA ARG A 27 -5.93 4.97 12.02
C ARG A 27 -5.00 5.45 10.92
N ILE A 28 -4.15 4.56 10.45
CA ILE A 28 -3.28 4.76 9.28
C ILE A 28 -3.79 3.85 8.16
N VAL A 29 -4.10 4.44 7.00
CA VAL A 29 -4.70 3.72 5.87
C VAL A 29 -3.84 3.90 4.62
N ASN A 30 -3.14 2.85 4.22
CA ASN A 30 -2.25 2.87 3.06
C ASN A 30 -3.02 2.45 1.79
N VAL A 31 -3.10 3.32 0.79
CA VAL A 31 -3.69 2.97 -0.50
C VAL A 31 -2.70 2.15 -1.35
N SER A 32 -2.95 0.85 -1.42
CA SER A 32 -2.29 -0.11 -2.29
C SER A 32 -3.11 -0.34 -3.58
N SER A 33 -2.97 -1.51 -4.23
CA SER A 33 -3.76 -1.95 -5.37
C SER A 33 -3.58 -3.46 -5.61
N LEU A 34 -4.39 -4.06 -6.49
CA LEU A 34 -4.15 -5.43 -6.97
C LEU A 34 -2.75 -5.65 -7.57
N GLY A 35 -2.07 -4.61 -8.05
CA GLY A 35 -0.70 -4.75 -8.55
C GLY A 35 0.29 -5.30 -7.52
N HIS A 36 0.00 -5.22 -6.22
CA HIS A 36 0.86 -5.78 -5.18
C HIS A 36 1.03 -7.31 -5.32
N THR A 37 0.04 -8.04 -5.85
CA THR A 37 0.11 -9.49 -6.08
C THR A 37 0.98 -9.87 -7.27
N SER A 38 1.24 -8.91 -8.16
CA SER A 38 2.06 -9.09 -9.36
C SER A 38 3.49 -8.53 -9.19
N SER A 39 3.85 -8.11 -7.98
CA SER A 39 5.19 -7.61 -7.71
C SER A 39 6.19 -8.77 -7.64
N PRO A 40 7.38 -8.66 -8.27
CA PRO A 40 8.51 -9.51 -7.90
C PRO A 40 8.96 -9.19 -6.46
N ALA A 41 9.83 -10.04 -5.93
CA ALA A 41 10.53 -9.74 -4.67
C ALA A 41 11.25 -8.38 -4.75
N LEU A 42 11.29 -7.69 -3.62
CA LEU A 42 11.92 -6.38 -3.51
C LEU A 42 13.43 -6.54 -3.34
N ASP A 43 14.18 -6.36 -4.41
CA ASP A 43 15.64 -6.18 -4.32
C ASP A 43 15.93 -4.74 -3.85
N LEU A 44 15.97 -4.56 -2.52
CA LEU A 44 16.16 -3.26 -1.87
C LEU A 44 17.54 -2.64 -2.16
N ALA A 45 18.54 -3.45 -2.51
CA ALA A 45 19.87 -2.94 -2.84
C ALA A 45 19.87 -2.18 -4.17
N ASN A 46 19.03 -2.61 -5.11
CA ASN A 46 18.97 -2.06 -6.46
C ASN A 46 17.64 -1.34 -6.76
N ILE A 47 16.74 -1.17 -5.80
CA ILE A 47 15.35 -0.76 -6.06
C ILE A 47 15.19 0.60 -6.75
N ASP A 48 16.16 1.50 -6.56
CA ASP A 48 16.22 2.83 -7.19
C ASP A 48 17.20 2.91 -8.37
N SER A 49 17.89 1.81 -8.73
CA SER A 49 18.73 1.74 -9.93
C SER A 49 17.89 1.63 -11.21
N GLU A 50 18.47 1.95 -12.38
CA GLU A 50 17.77 1.79 -13.66
C GLU A 50 17.32 0.33 -13.91
N GLU A 51 18.18 -0.63 -13.60
CA GLU A 51 17.90 -2.06 -13.75
C GLU A 51 16.83 -2.53 -12.75
N GLY A 52 16.94 -2.11 -11.49
CA GLY A 52 15.98 -2.47 -10.45
C GLY A 52 14.64 -1.75 -10.56
N PHE A 53 14.57 -0.58 -11.19
CA PHE A 53 13.30 0.09 -11.47
C PHE A 53 12.43 -0.76 -12.42
N GLY A 54 13.06 -1.35 -13.44
CA GLY A 54 12.36 -2.16 -14.44
C GLY A 54 11.37 -1.35 -15.27
N THR A 55 10.23 -1.96 -15.64
CA THR A 55 9.17 -1.21 -16.34
C THR A 55 8.36 -0.36 -15.36
N SER A 56 7.71 0.70 -15.85
CA SER A 56 6.84 1.55 -15.01
C SER A 56 5.76 0.75 -14.27
N MET A 57 5.26 -0.34 -14.87
CA MET A 57 4.30 -1.23 -14.23
C MET A 57 4.94 -2.04 -13.10
N ILE A 58 6.14 -2.59 -13.30
CA ILE A 58 6.87 -3.31 -12.25
C ILE A 58 7.18 -2.38 -11.08
N ALA A 59 7.70 -1.17 -11.34
CA ALA A 59 7.94 -0.16 -10.30
C ALA A 59 6.65 0.21 -9.53
N TYR A 60 5.52 0.26 -10.23
CA TYR A 60 4.22 0.47 -9.60
C TYR A 60 3.84 -0.71 -8.69
N CYS A 61 3.89 -1.94 -9.20
CA CYS A 61 3.61 -3.16 -8.42
C CYS A 61 4.49 -3.24 -7.17
N LYS A 62 5.80 -2.98 -7.29
CA LYS A 62 6.74 -2.91 -6.16
C LYS A 62 6.28 -1.91 -5.10
N SER A 63 5.93 -0.69 -5.52
CA SER A 63 5.44 0.34 -4.58
C SER A 63 4.14 -0.05 -3.87
N LYS A 64 3.27 -0.82 -4.54
CA LYS A 64 2.00 -1.28 -3.97
C LYS A 64 2.20 -2.47 -3.03
N LEU A 65 3.14 -3.36 -3.33
CA LEU A 65 3.60 -4.38 -2.39
C LEU A 65 4.19 -3.74 -1.12
N ALA A 66 5.04 -2.73 -1.28
CA ALA A 66 5.65 -2.02 -0.16
C ALA A 66 4.61 -1.39 0.79
N ASN A 67 3.52 -0.82 0.26
CA ASN A 67 2.45 -0.27 1.08
C ASN A 67 1.72 -1.32 1.95
N VAL A 68 1.58 -2.56 1.46
CA VAL A 68 0.97 -3.67 2.21
C VAL A 68 1.95 -4.16 3.28
N MET A 69 3.20 -4.40 2.90
CA MET A 69 4.27 -4.79 3.81
C MET A 69 4.48 -3.77 4.93
N HIS A 70 4.43 -2.47 4.61
CA HIS A 70 4.51 -1.38 5.58
C HIS A 70 3.38 -1.45 6.61
N ALA A 71 2.13 -1.66 6.17
CA ALA A 71 1.00 -1.75 7.09
C ALA A 71 1.15 -2.93 8.07
N ARG A 72 1.66 -4.07 7.58
CA ARG A 72 1.94 -5.26 8.39
C ARG A 72 3.06 -5.02 9.39
N GLU A 73 4.22 -4.52 8.95
CA GLU A 73 5.37 -4.31 9.82
C GLU A 73 5.14 -3.19 10.86
N LEU A 74 4.52 -2.08 10.47
CA LEU A 74 4.19 -1.01 11.42
C LEU A 74 3.19 -1.51 12.47
N THR A 75 2.22 -2.34 12.07
CA THR A 75 1.34 -3.04 13.03
C THR A 75 2.17 -3.87 14.01
N ARG A 76 3.06 -4.74 13.51
CA ARG A 76 3.90 -5.58 14.36
C ARG A 76 4.71 -4.76 15.38
N ARG A 77 5.38 -3.69 14.91
CA ARG A 77 6.17 -2.78 15.76
C ARG A 77 5.35 -2.01 16.79
N LEU A 78 4.13 -1.61 16.46
CA LEU A 78 3.22 -0.97 17.42
C LEU A 78 2.83 -1.97 18.52
N ARG A 79 2.50 -3.20 18.14
CA ARG A 79 2.13 -4.27 19.10
C ARG A 79 3.32 -4.67 19.98
N ASP A 80 4.53 -4.77 19.44
CA ASP A 80 5.75 -5.03 20.21
C ASP A 80 6.01 -3.95 21.28
N ARG A 81 5.60 -2.70 21.03
CA ARG A 81 5.68 -1.58 21.98
C ARG A 81 4.48 -1.48 22.92
N GLY A 82 3.53 -2.43 22.85
CA GLY A 82 2.32 -2.45 23.67
C GLY A 82 1.21 -1.50 23.19
N ASN A 83 1.39 -0.80 22.07
CA ASN A 83 0.34 0.03 21.49
C ASN A 83 -0.64 -0.87 20.73
N THR A 84 -1.85 -1.04 21.26
CA THR A 84 -2.94 -1.82 20.65
C THR A 84 -4.06 -0.95 20.10
N THR A 85 -4.02 0.36 20.34
CA THR A 85 -5.09 1.31 20.02
C THR A 85 -4.97 1.86 18.60
N VAL A 86 -3.74 2.05 18.10
CA VAL A 86 -3.51 2.47 16.72
C VAL A 86 -3.68 1.29 15.77
N THR A 87 -4.40 1.50 14.67
CA THR A 87 -4.53 0.53 13.60
C THR A 87 -3.87 1.01 12.31
N VAL A 88 -3.26 0.07 11.59
CA VAL A 88 -2.57 0.33 10.32
C VAL A 88 -3.04 -0.72 9.32
N ASN A 89 -3.79 -0.31 8.30
CA ASN A 89 -4.30 -1.22 7.28
C ASN A 89 -3.97 -0.71 5.88
N SER A 90 -4.02 -1.62 4.91
CA SER A 90 -3.84 -1.30 3.50
C SER A 90 -5.07 -1.71 2.69
N LEU A 91 -5.25 -1.10 1.52
CA LEU A 91 -6.40 -1.43 0.67
C LEU A 91 -6.12 -1.33 -0.82
N HIS A 92 -6.97 -1.98 -1.61
CA HIS A 92 -7.20 -1.67 -3.02
C HIS A 92 -8.55 -0.97 -3.19
N PRO A 93 -8.60 0.19 -3.88
CA PRO A 93 -9.83 0.94 -4.03
C PRO A 93 -10.75 0.39 -5.15
N GLY A 94 -10.34 -0.66 -5.85
CA GLY A 94 -10.98 -1.13 -7.08
C GLY A 94 -10.31 -0.60 -8.35
N VAL A 95 -10.75 -1.09 -9.50
CA VAL A 95 -10.38 -0.53 -10.81
C VAL A 95 -11.26 0.69 -11.08
N ILE A 96 -10.69 1.88 -10.93
CA ILE A 96 -11.42 3.15 -11.06
C ILE A 96 -10.90 3.88 -12.28
N ILE A 97 -11.79 4.52 -13.04
CA ILE A 97 -11.43 5.46 -14.11
C ILE A 97 -10.68 6.64 -13.48
N THR A 98 -9.36 6.60 -13.53
CA THR A 98 -8.48 7.67 -13.04
C THR A 98 -7.41 7.95 -14.08
N GLU A 99 -6.83 9.14 -14.03
CA GLU A 99 -5.73 9.57 -14.92
C GLU A 99 -4.42 8.81 -14.71
N ILE A 100 -4.39 7.78 -13.83
CA ILE A 100 -3.20 7.00 -13.47
C ILE A 100 -2.54 6.35 -14.70
N SER A 101 -3.32 6.01 -15.73
CA SER A 101 -2.82 5.41 -16.97
C SER A 101 -2.46 6.40 -18.07
N ARG A 102 -2.64 7.72 -17.88
CA ARG A 102 -2.46 8.73 -18.94
C ARG A 102 -1.07 8.71 -19.58
N ASN A 103 -0.03 8.43 -18.78
CA ASN A 103 1.37 8.42 -19.22
C ASN A 103 1.95 6.99 -19.32
N MET A 104 1.16 5.94 -19.08
CA MET A 104 1.63 4.58 -19.30
C MET A 104 1.61 4.27 -20.80
N LYS A 105 2.77 3.90 -21.37
CA LYS A 105 2.85 3.34 -22.73
C LYS A 105 2.24 1.95 -22.74
N VAL A 106 0.92 1.86 -22.64
CA VAL A 106 0.17 0.60 -22.74
C VAL A 106 0.00 0.25 -24.21
N SER A 107 0.35 -0.99 -24.57
CA SER A 107 0.08 -1.60 -25.88
C SER A 107 -1.40 -1.45 -26.26
N ILE A 108 -1.70 -1.37 -27.57
CA ILE A 108 -3.07 -1.35 -28.11
C ILE A 108 -3.90 -2.53 -27.58
N LEU A 109 -3.28 -3.69 -27.35
CA LEU A 109 -3.95 -4.86 -26.79
C LEU A 109 -4.38 -4.63 -25.33
N SER A 110 -3.52 -4.02 -24.51
CA SER A 110 -3.89 -3.62 -23.14
C SER A 110 -4.95 -2.52 -23.12
N ARG A 111 -4.97 -1.61 -24.10
CA ARG A 111 -6.08 -0.63 -24.26
C ARG A 111 -7.41 -1.31 -24.58
N LEU A 112 -7.40 -2.39 -25.37
CA LEU A 112 -8.59 -3.21 -25.62
C LEU A 112 -9.06 -3.94 -24.35
N VAL A 113 -8.14 -4.48 -23.55
CA VAL A 113 -8.47 -5.10 -22.25
C VAL A 113 -9.09 -4.06 -21.30
N PHE A 114 -8.55 -2.84 -21.24
CA PHE A 114 -9.15 -1.72 -20.50
C PHE A 114 -10.55 -1.32 -21.02
N LEU A 115 -10.82 -1.53 -22.32
CA LEU A 115 -12.12 -1.27 -22.93
C LEU A 115 -13.16 -2.33 -22.54
N VAL A 116 -12.74 -3.60 -22.47
CA VAL A 116 -13.60 -4.72 -22.02
C VAL A 116 -13.84 -4.66 -20.51
N ASP A 117 -12.88 -4.12 -19.74
CA ASP A 117 -12.98 -3.92 -18.30
C ASP A 117 -13.85 -2.71 -17.90
N GLN A 118 -14.39 -1.94 -18.87
CA GLN A 118 -15.32 -0.84 -18.60
C GLN A 118 -16.61 -1.30 -17.87
N LEU A 119 -16.98 -2.57 -17.99
CA LEU A 119 -18.11 -3.16 -17.27
C LEU A 119 -17.82 -3.44 -15.78
N ARG A 120 -16.54 -3.42 -15.36
CA ARG A 120 -16.11 -3.59 -13.97
C ARG A 120 -15.56 -2.30 -13.36
N MET A 121 -15.53 -1.21 -14.11
CA MET A 121 -14.95 0.04 -13.66
C MET A 121 -15.85 0.76 -12.68
N LYS A 122 -15.29 1.00 -11.49
CA LYS A 122 -15.95 1.71 -10.39
C LYS A 122 -15.99 3.21 -10.65
N THR A 123 -17.04 3.86 -10.15
CA THR A 123 -17.05 5.32 -10.06
C THR A 123 -16.03 5.79 -9.02
N ARG A 124 -15.69 7.09 -9.03
CA ARG A 124 -14.86 7.68 -7.97
C ARG A 124 -15.49 7.52 -6.58
N LYS A 125 -16.83 7.56 -6.49
CA LYS A 125 -17.55 7.35 -5.23
C LYS A 125 -17.41 5.91 -4.75
N ASP A 126 -17.54 4.93 -5.64
CA ASP A 126 -17.34 3.51 -5.30
C ASP A 126 -15.90 3.22 -4.92
N GLY A 127 -14.96 3.89 -5.59
CA GLY A 127 -13.54 3.80 -5.32
C GLY A 127 -13.11 4.29 -3.94
N ALA A 128 -13.79 5.32 -3.43
CA ALA A 128 -13.53 5.87 -2.10
C ALA A 128 -14.07 4.97 -0.96
N GLN A 129 -14.99 4.04 -1.25
CA GLN A 129 -15.73 3.31 -0.21
C GLN A 129 -14.81 2.54 0.72
N THR A 130 -13.82 1.80 0.20
CA THR A 130 -12.93 1.00 1.06
C THR A 130 -12.00 1.88 1.92
N THR A 131 -11.57 3.04 1.39
CA THR A 131 -10.81 4.02 2.17
C THR A 131 -11.65 4.59 3.30
N LEU A 132 -12.89 5.00 3.01
CA LEU A 132 -13.83 5.52 4.01
C LEU A 132 -14.21 4.45 5.04
N TYR A 133 -14.41 3.21 4.60
CA TYR A 133 -14.69 2.08 5.46
C TYR A 133 -13.57 1.88 6.48
N LEU A 134 -12.31 1.86 6.04
CA LEU A 134 -11.16 1.73 6.94
C LEU A 134 -10.96 2.95 7.83
N ALA A 135 -11.29 4.15 7.35
CA ALA A 135 -11.15 5.37 8.14
C ALA A 135 -12.26 5.57 9.19
N LEU A 136 -13.48 5.11 8.93
CA LEU A 136 -14.67 5.53 9.68
C LEU A 136 -15.50 4.40 10.28
N SER A 137 -15.43 3.17 9.74
CA SER A 137 -16.31 2.08 10.19
C SER A 137 -15.86 1.52 11.54
N LYS A 138 -16.82 1.25 12.43
CA LYS A 138 -16.59 0.54 13.70
C LYS A 138 -16.35 -0.96 13.50
N GLU A 139 -16.77 -1.53 12.36
CA GLU A 139 -16.58 -2.95 12.06
C GLU A 139 -15.11 -3.37 11.96
N VAL A 140 -14.22 -2.40 11.73
CA VAL A 140 -12.77 -2.62 11.65
C VAL A 140 -12.02 -2.07 12.87
N ASP A 141 -12.72 -1.73 13.96
CA ASP A 141 -12.09 -1.34 15.21
C ASP A 141 -11.15 -2.45 15.70
N GLY A 142 -9.93 -2.08 16.07
CA GLY A 142 -8.88 -3.01 16.52
C GLY A 142 -8.26 -3.89 15.42
N ILE A 143 -8.84 -3.95 14.21
CA ILE A 143 -8.25 -4.69 13.09
C ILE A 143 -7.04 -3.92 12.56
N SER A 144 -5.89 -4.56 12.51
CA SER A 144 -4.63 -3.96 12.05
C SER A 144 -3.81 -4.98 11.26
N GLY A 145 -2.96 -4.48 10.37
CA GLY A 145 -2.07 -5.28 9.52
C GLY A 145 -2.78 -5.97 8.37
N GLY A 146 -4.03 -5.62 8.07
CA GLY A 146 -4.81 -6.27 7.02
C GLY A 146 -4.72 -5.57 5.67
N TYR A 147 -5.05 -6.33 4.62
CA TYR A 147 -5.32 -5.83 3.28
C TYR A 147 -6.81 -5.95 2.94
N PHE A 148 -7.39 -4.89 2.37
CA PHE A 148 -8.84 -4.81 2.11
C PHE A 148 -9.15 -4.47 0.65
N SER A 149 -10.26 -5.01 0.15
CA SER A 149 -10.89 -4.58 -1.11
C SER A 149 -12.39 -4.74 -0.96
N ASP A 150 -13.16 -3.84 -1.57
CA ASP A 150 -14.63 -3.90 -1.55
C ASP A 150 -15.19 -3.93 -0.13
N CYS A 151 -14.56 -3.18 0.79
CA CYS A 151 -14.89 -3.13 2.22
C CYS A 151 -14.80 -4.49 2.94
N HIS A 152 -14.05 -5.45 2.39
CA HIS A 152 -13.81 -6.75 3.01
C HIS A 152 -12.30 -7.03 3.09
N ARG A 153 -11.89 -7.76 4.12
CA ARG A 153 -10.52 -8.28 4.20
C ARG A 153 -10.28 -9.25 3.05
N LYS A 154 -9.11 -9.15 2.43
CA LYS A 154 -8.65 -10.03 1.35
C LYS A 154 -7.27 -10.56 1.70
N GLU A 155 -6.85 -11.60 0.99
CA GLU A 155 -5.49 -12.10 1.08
C GLU A 155 -4.52 -11.12 0.41
N GLU A 156 -3.46 -10.80 1.12
CA GLU A 156 -2.30 -10.12 0.57
C GLU A 156 -1.38 -11.08 -0.21
N ALA A 157 -0.48 -10.52 -1.04
CA ALA A 157 0.55 -11.31 -1.72
C ALA A 157 1.39 -12.13 -0.73
N PRO A 158 1.84 -13.35 -1.06
CA PRO A 158 2.69 -14.16 -0.18
C PRO A 158 3.95 -13.42 0.31
N LEU A 159 4.55 -12.59 -0.54
CA LEU A 159 5.71 -11.75 -0.18
C LEU A 159 5.39 -10.73 0.93
N ALA A 160 4.13 -10.30 1.06
CA ALA A 160 3.69 -9.42 2.12
C ALA A 160 3.39 -10.15 3.43
N MET A 161 3.40 -11.49 3.45
CA MET A 161 3.26 -12.30 4.65
C MET A 161 4.62 -12.75 5.23
N ASP A 162 5.72 -12.47 4.53
CA ASP A 162 7.08 -12.73 5.01
C ASP A 162 7.50 -11.62 5.99
N ASP A 163 7.51 -11.94 7.28
CA ASP A 163 7.84 -10.99 8.35
C ASP A 163 9.29 -10.49 8.26
N LEU A 164 10.23 -11.31 7.77
CA LEU A 164 11.62 -10.89 7.58
C LEU A 164 11.72 -9.88 6.44
N ALA A 165 11.07 -10.15 5.31
CA ALA A 165 11.03 -9.23 4.18
C ALA A 165 10.35 -7.90 4.55
N CYS A 166 9.24 -7.95 5.30
CA CYS A 166 8.55 -6.76 5.80
C CYS A 166 9.44 -5.92 6.72
N LYS A 167 10.15 -6.56 7.65
CA LYS A 167 11.12 -5.89 8.52
C LYS A 167 12.26 -5.26 7.72
N GLN A 168 12.85 -5.99 6.76
CA GLN A 168 13.92 -5.49 5.91
C GLN A 168 13.51 -4.27 5.09
N LEU A 169 12.30 -4.29 4.50
CA LEU A 169 11.74 -3.14 3.80
C LEU A 169 11.60 -1.93 4.72
N TYR A 170 11.08 -2.11 5.93
CA TYR A 170 10.90 -1.02 6.88
C TYR A 170 12.23 -0.41 7.32
N ASP A 171 13.21 -1.26 7.67
CA ASP A 171 14.56 -0.80 8.06
C ASP A 171 15.27 -0.08 6.90
N TYR A 172 15.14 -0.59 5.68
CA TYR A 172 15.60 0.10 4.48
C TYR A 172 14.91 1.46 4.31
N SER A 173 13.57 1.51 4.49
CA SER A 173 12.79 2.73 4.30
C SER A 173 13.20 3.82 5.30
N LEU A 174 13.41 3.46 6.57
CA LEU A 174 13.94 4.39 7.60
C LEU A 174 15.28 5.01 7.16
N LYS A 175 16.22 4.18 6.69
CA LYS A 175 17.53 4.67 6.20
C LYS A 175 17.37 5.56 4.97
N ALA A 176 16.54 5.15 4.02
CA ALA A 176 16.32 5.87 2.77
C ALA A 176 15.71 7.27 3.00
N VAL A 177 14.90 7.44 4.05
CA VAL A 177 14.30 8.73 4.42
C VAL A 177 15.08 9.50 5.51
N GLY A 178 16.23 8.98 5.96
CA GLY A 178 17.12 9.65 6.91
C GLY A 178 16.64 9.64 8.36
N LEU A 179 15.86 8.63 8.78
CA LEU A 179 15.36 8.46 10.15
C LEU A 179 16.09 7.38 10.96
N ALA A 180 17.05 6.67 10.36
CA ALA A 180 17.86 5.62 11.01
C ALA A 180 19.35 5.95 10.98
#